data_AF-A0A947LZP7-F1
#
_entry.id   AF-A0A947LZP7-F1
#
_cell.length_a   1.000
_cell.length_b   1.000
_cell.length_c   1.000
_cell.angle_alpha   90.00
_cell.angle_beta   90.00
_cell.angle_gamma   90.00
#
_symmetry.space_group_name_H-M   'P 1'
#
loop_
_entity.id
_entity.type
_entity.pdbx_description
1 polymer ?
#
loop_
_entity_poly.entity_id
_entity_poly.type
_entity_poly.pdbx_seq_one_letter_code
_entity_poly.pdbx_strand_id
1 'polypeptide(L)'
;MIATLPPAQKRVLVFAAPGADWRTVCHSLREIFAQSAAPIDVIPVTPAQMRVRGMLDPAQTLGFVLPGASDADYDTKLGADNIAALRMFVHDGGRFLGICAGAFY
;
A
#
# COMPACT_ATOMS: atom_id res chain seq x y z
N MET A 1 -6.02 2.83 -25.83
CA MET A 1 -5.23 4.05 -25.55
C MET A 1 -4.60 3.86 -24.18
N ILE A 2 -3.27 3.79 -24.11
CA ILE A 2 -2.56 3.64 -22.84
C ILE A 2 -2.48 5.04 -22.25
N ALA A 3 -3.22 5.30 -21.17
CA ALA A 3 -3.14 6.58 -20.47
C ALA A 3 -1.71 6.75 -19.93
N THR A 4 -0.96 7.68 -20.50
CA THR A 4 0.31 8.14 -19.95
C THR A 4 0.02 9.07 -18.77
N LEU A 5 0.48 8.66 -17.58
CA LEU A 5 0.28 9.42 -16.34
C LEU A 5 1.12 10.70 -16.35
N PRO A 6 0.62 11.83 -15.80
CA PRO A 6 1.37 13.06 -15.65
C PRO A 6 2.60 12.85 -14.74
N PRO A 7 3.63 13.72 -14.82
CA PRO A 7 4.88 13.49 -14.11
C PRO A 7 4.67 13.46 -12.59
N ALA A 8 5.23 12.41 -11.95
CA ALA A 8 5.55 12.32 -10.53
C ALA A 8 4.41 12.37 -9.49
N GLN A 9 3.18 11.96 -9.83
CA GLN A 9 2.15 11.76 -8.80
C GLN A 9 2.57 10.61 -7.86
N LYS A 10 2.88 10.97 -6.62
CA LYS A 10 3.29 10.04 -5.58
C LYS A 10 2.07 9.29 -5.05
N ARG A 11 2.27 8.08 -4.56
CA ARG A 11 1.18 7.26 -4.01
C ARG A 11 1.52 6.58 -2.70
N VAL A 12 0.49 6.29 -1.92
CA VAL A 12 0.50 5.37 -0.79
C VAL A 12 -0.42 4.21 -1.13
N LEU A 13 0.09 3.00 -0.97
CA LEU A 13 -0.69 1.78 -1.16
C LEU A 13 -1.29 1.32 0.16
N VAL A 14 -2.53 0.86 0.13
CA VAL A 14 -3.21 0.28 1.30
C VAL A 14 -3.63 -1.14 0.97
N PHE A 15 -3.19 -2.12 1.75
CA PHE A 15 -3.56 -3.51 1.51
C PHE A 15 -5.07 -3.72 1.66
N ALA A 16 -5.70 -4.20 0.59
CA ALA A 16 -7.14 -4.41 0.50
C ALA A 16 -7.45 -5.90 0.30
N ALA A 17 -7.83 -6.55 1.40
CA ALA A 17 -8.29 -7.94 1.42
C ALA A 17 -9.53 -8.09 2.33
N PRO A 18 -10.33 -9.16 2.15
CA PRO A 18 -11.42 -9.48 3.07
C PRO A 18 -10.94 -9.53 4.53
N GLY A 19 -11.72 -8.91 5.41
CA GLY A 19 -11.44 -8.82 6.85
C GLY A 19 -10.47 -7.71 7.26
N ALA A 20 -9.78 -7.04 6.33
CA ALA A 20 -8.93 -5.89 6.63
C ALA A 20 -9.69 -4.56 6.55
N ASP A 21 -9.43 -3.64 7.48
CA ASP A 21 -10.12 -2.34 7.61
C ASP A 21 -9.60 -1.26 6.63
N TRP A 22 -9.27 -1.68 5.40
CA TRP A 22 -8.61 -0.83 4.41
C TRP A 22 -9.43 0.39 3.97
N ARG A 23 -10.77 0.31 4.00
CA ARG A 23 -11.65 1.42 3.59
C ARG A 23 -11.50 2.62 4.53
N THR A 24 -11.53 2.35 5.84
CA THR A 24 -11.35 3.37 6.88
C THR A 24 -9.96 3.99 6.77
N VAL A 25 -8.93 3.15 6.64
CA VAL A 25 -7.54 3.62 6.45
C VAL A 25 -7.42 4.48 5.19
N CYS A 26 -7.98 4.05 4.06
CA CYS A 26 -7.99 4.84 2.83
C CYS A 26 -8.68 6.19 3.01
N HIS A 27 -9.83 6.22 3.68
CA HIS A 27 -10.55 7.46 3.94
C HIS A 27 -9.71 8.43 4.78
N SER A 28 -9.18 7.98 5.92
CA SER A 28 -8.35 8.82 6.80
C SER A 28 -7.07 9.32 6.09
N LEU A 29 -6.39 8.46 5.32
CA LEU A 29 -5.21 8.89 4.57
C LEU A 29 -5.55 9.92 3.49
N ARG A 30 -6.69 9.80 2.81
CA ARG A 30 -7.13 10.80 1.83
C ARG A 30 -7.41 12.14 2.48
N GLU A 31 -8.03 12.16 3.66
CA GLU A 31 -8.23 13.41 4.41
C GLU A 31 -6.91 14.04 4.84
N ILE A 32 -5.97 13.23 5.35
CA ILE A 32 -4.63 13.70 5.73
C ILE A 32 -3.90 14.30 4.52
N PHE A 33 -3.92 13.62 3.38
CA PHE A 33 -3.21 14.08 2.18
C PHE A 33 -3.96 15.14 1.38
N ALA A 34 -5.24 15.40 1.64
CA ALA A 34 -5.98 16.48 0.99
C ALA A 34 -5.39 17.87 1.26
N GLN A 35 -4.63 18.02 2.36
CA GLN A 35 -3.96 19.26 2.73
C GLN A 35 -2.48 19.29 2.31
N SER A 36 -1.98 18.24 1.64
CA SER A 36 -0.59 18.18 1.18
C SER A 36 -0.37 19.18 0.04
N ALA A 37 0.79 19.85 0.05
CA ALA A 37 1.19 20.77 -1.00
C ALA A 37 1.38 20.09 -2.38
N ALA A 38 1.65 18.77 -2.37
CA ALA A 38 1.70 17.95 -3.58
C ALA A 38 0.63 16.85 -3.52
N PRO A 39 -0.08 16.57 -4.63
CA PRO A 39 -1.10 15.53 -4.67
C PRO A 39 -0.48 14.15 -4.42
N ILE A 40 -1.06 13.41 -3.48
CA ILE A 40 -0.67 12.03 -3.15
C ILE A 40 -1.90 11.13 -3.32
N ASP A 41 -1.78 10.11 -4.15
CA ASP A 41 -2.84 9.13 -4.35
C ASP A 41 -2.85 8.10 -3.23
N VAL A 42 -4.04 7.76 -2.75
CA VAL A 42 -4.25 6.66 -1.80
C VAL A 42 -4.97 5.53 -2.51
N ILE A 43 -4.22 4.47 -2.82
CA ILE A 43 -4.64 3.38 -3.69
C ILE A 43 -4.81 2.10 -2.88
N PRO A 44 -6.04 1.57 -2.74
CA PRO A 44 -6.23 0.23 -2.22
C PRO A 44 -5.70 -0.81 -3.22
N VAL A 45 -4.94 -1.79 -2.75
CA VAL A 45 -4.34 -2.84 -3.59
C VAL A 45 -4.62 -4.24 -3.05
N THR A 46 -5.07 -5.12 -3.93
CA THR A 46 -5.21 -6.55 -3.64
C THR A 46 -3.86 -7.27 -3.78
N PRO A 47 -3.72 -8.51 -3.26
CA PRO A 47 -2.50 -9.29 -3.43
C PRO A 47 -2.08 -9.48 -4.90
N ALA A 48 -3.04 -9.61 -5.81
CA ALA A 48 -2.76 -9.75 -7.24
C ALA A 48 -2.25 -8.44 -7.85
N GLN A 49 -2.77 -7.29 -7.42
CA GLN A 49 -2.36 -5.97 -7.91
C GLN A 49 -0.96 -5.58 -7.45
N MET A 50 -0.53 -6.04 -6.27
CA MET A 50 0.84 -5.81 -5.76
C MET A 50 1.91 -6.36 -6.70
N ARG A 51 1.60 -7.42 -7.46
CA ARG A 51 2.52 -8.07 -8.41
C ARG A 51 2.65 -7.32 -9.74
N VAL A 52 1.82 -6.31 -9.98
CA VAL A 52 1.92 -5.48 -11.18
C VAL A 52 3.27 -4.75 -11.15
N ARG A 53 4.01 -4.84 -12.26
CA ARG A 53 5.35 -4.23 -12.37
C ARG A 53 5.30 -2.74 -12.01
N GLY A 54 6.22 -2.33 -11.15
CA GLY A 54 6.34 -0.94 -10.69
C GLY A 54 5.36 -0.55 -9.58
N MET A 55 4.45 -1.42 -9.15
CA MET A 55 3.51 -1.11 -8.06
C MET A 55 4.27 -0.74 -6.77
N LEU A 56 5.31 -1.50 -6.42
CA LEU A 56 6.20 -1.25 -5.28
C LEU A 56 7.53 -0.58 -5.70
N ASP A 57 7.50 0.36 -6.64
CA ASP A 57 8.67 1.19 -6.99
C ASP A 57 8.84 2.35 -5.99
N PRO A 58 9.93 2.43 -5.21
CA PRO A 58 10.18 3.53 -4.27
C PRO A 58 10.24 4.93 -4.92
N ALA A 59 10.52 5.01 -6.23
CA ALA A 59 10.50 6.28 -6.95
C ALA A 59 9.08 6.86 -7.10
N GLN A 60 8.02 6.04 -6.98
CA GLN A 60 6.62 6.45 -7.16
C GLN A 60 5.77 6.18 -5.92
N THR A 61 6.05 5.09 -5.20
CA THR A 61 5.31 4.64 -4.03
C THR A 61 6.02 5.09 -2.76
N LEU A 62 5.42 6.05 -2.06
CA LEU A 62 5.95 6.60 -0.80
C LEU A 62 5.87 5.61 0.35
N GLY A 63 4.86 4.75 0.34
CA GLY A 63 4.71 3.75 1.38
C GLY A 63 3.59 2.75 1.11
N PHE A 64 3.62 1.69 1.89
CA PHE A 64 2.64 0.62 1.94
C PHE A 64 2.07 0.55 3.36
N VAL A 65 0.74 0.50 3.46
CA VAL A 65 0.02 0.40 4.73
C VAL A 65 -0.66 -0.95 4.79
N LEU A 66 -0.37 -1.70 5.86
CA LEU A 66 -1.06 -2.94 6.21
C LEU A 66 -2.03 -2.64 7.37
N PRO A 67 -3.35 -2.54 7.08
CA PRO A 67 -4.34 -2.26 8.12
C PRO A 67 -4.42 -3.37 9.17
N GLY A 68 -5.20 -3.11 10.23
CA GLY A 68 -5.68 -4.19 11.09
C GLY A 68 -6.73 -5.04 10.38
N ALA A 69 -6.91 -6.26 10.88
CA ALA A 69 -8.00 -7.15 10.49
C ALA A 69 -8.54 -7.88 11.71
N SER A 70 -9.83 -8.18 11.71
CA SER A 70 -10.45 -9.10 12.68
C SER A 70 -9.99 -10.55 12.46
N ASP A 71 -9.58 -10.86 11.23
CA ASP A 71 -8.98 -12.12 10.82
C ASP A 71 -7.60 -11.84 10.20
N ALA A 72 -6.55 -11.97 11.01
CA ALA A 72 -5.19 -11.50 10.71
C ALA A 72 -4.28 -12.56 10.06
N ASP A 73 -4.82 -13.46 9.23
CA ASP A 73 -4.02 -14.40 8.44
C ASP A 73 -3.36 -13.71 7.22
N TYR A 74 -2.42 -12.80 7.49
CA TYR A 74 -1.74 -12.04 6.44
C TYR A 74 -0.68 -12.87 5.70
N ASP A 75 -0.17 -13.95 6.28
CA ASP A 75 0.75 -14.87 5.59
C ASP A 75 0.05 -15.48 4.37
N THR A 76 -1.18 -15.99 4.55
CA THR A 76 -1.99 -16.51 3.45
C THR A 76 -2.47 -15.38 2.52
N LYS A 77 -2.95 -14.26 3.08
CA LYS A 77 -3.54 -13.17 2.28
C LYS A 77 -2.51 -12.47 1.41
N LEU A 78 -1.32 -12.17 1.91
CA LEU A 78 -0.24 -11.57 1.13
C LEU A 78 0.41 -12.63 0.24
N GLY A 79 0.74 -13.79 0.81
CA GLY A 79 1.57 -14.80 0.20
C GLY A 79 3.06 -14.43 0.21
N ALA A 80 3.91 -15.46 0.19
CA ALA A 80 5.37 -15.33 0.32
C ALA A 80 6.00 -14.34 -0.68
N ASP A 81 5.54 -14.34 -1.93
CA ASP A 81 6.09 -13.46 -2.98
C ASP A 81 5.84 -11.98 -2.69
N ASN A 82 4.66 -11.62 -2.20
CA ASN A 82 4.33 -10.24 -1.86
C ASN A 82 5.05 -9.79 -0.59
N ILE A 83 5.22 -10.70 0.38
CA ILE A 83 6.03 -10.44 1.57
C ILE A 83 7.49 -10.17 1.16
N ALA A 84 8.06 -11.01 0.30
CA ALA A 84 9.41 -10.81 -0.23
C ALA A 84 9.53 -9.47 -0.99
N ALA A 85 8.56 -9.14 -1.84
CA ALA A 85 8.52 -7.87 -2.57
C ALA A 85 8.41 -6.66 -1.63
N LEU A 86 7.61 -6.74 -0.57
CA LEU A 86 7.50 -5.68 0.45
C LEU A 86 8.81 -5.50 1.22
N ARG A 87 9.50 -6.60 1.56
CA ARG A 87 10.82 -6.53 2.21
C ARG A 87 11.85 -5.84 1.32
N MET A 88 11.87 -6.18 0.03
CA MET A 88 12.72 -5.49 -0.94
C MET A 88 12.35 -4.01 -1.08
N PHE A 89 11.07 -3.70 -1.20
CA PHE A 89 10.59 -2.32 -1.27
C PHE A 89 11.05 -1.47 -0.07
N VAL A 90 10.94 -2.00 1.15
CA VAL A 90 11.40 -1.33 2.37
C VAL A 90 12.91 -1.19 2.39
N HIS A 91 13.64 -2.26 2.03
CA HIS A 91 15.09 -2.24 1.91
C HIS A 91 15.57 -1.15 0.93
N ASP A 92 14.85 -0.95 -0.17
CA ASP A 92 15.18 0.02 -1.22
C ASP A 92 14.67 1.45 -0.91
N GLY A 93 14.28 1.73 0.34
CA GLY A 93 13.89 3.06 0.83
C GLY A 93 12.39 3.34 0.82
N GLY A 94 11.57 2.36 0.44
CA GLY A 94 10.13 2.38 0.65
C GLY A 94 9.76 2.38 2.13
N ARG A 95 8.56 2.87 2.45
CA ARG A 95 8.06 2.90 3.84
C ARG A 95 6.98 1.86 4.06
N PHE A 96 6.98 1.23 5.22
CA PHE A 96 5.93 0.31 5.63
C PHE A 96 5.28 0.81 6.93
N LEU A 97 3.96 0.74 7.00
CA LEU A 97 3.18 1.06 8.19
C LEU A 97 2.17 -0.05 8.46
N GLY A 98 2.39 -0.81 9.53
CA GLY A 98 1.41 -1.74 10.06
C GLY A 98 0.51 -1.09 11.11
N ILE A 99 -0.79 -1.42 11.12
CA ILE A 99 -1.77 -0.91 12.09
C ILE A 99 -2.43 -2.09 12.80
N CYS A 100 -2.53 -2.06 14.13
CA CYS A 100 -3.13 -3.13 14.93
C CYS A 100 -2.49 -4.49 14.58
N ALA A 101 -3.27 -5.47 14.10
CA ALA A 101 -2.74 -6.76 13.68
C ALA A 101 -1.74 -6.68 12.50
N GLY A 102 -1.84 -5.64 11.67
CA GLY A 102 -0.85 -5.40 10.60
C GLY A 102 0.52 -4.96 11.12
N ALA A 103 0.66 -4.55 12.38
CA ALA A 103 1.93 -4.12 12.98
C ALA A 103 2.84 -5.28 13.43
N PHE A 104 2.36 -6.52 13.38
CA PHE A 104 3.18 -7.71 13.64
C PHE A 104 4.03 -8.15 12.42
N TYR A 105 3.90 -7.44 11.29
CA TYR A 105 4.55 -7.71 10.01
C TYR A 105 5.61 -6.65 9.70
#